data_AF-A0A4D7DMH3-F1
#
_entry.id   AF-A0A4D7DMH3-F1
#
_cell.length_a   1.000
_cell.length_b   1.000
_cell.length_c   1.000
_cell.angle_alpha   90.00
_cell.angle_beta   90.00
_cell.angle_gamma   90.00
#
_symmetry.space_group_name_H-M   'P 1'
#
loop_
_entity.id
_entity.type
_entity.pdbx_description
1 polymer ?
#
loop_
_entity_poly.entity_id
_entity_poly.type
_entity_poly.pdbx_seq_one_letter_code
_entity_poly.pdbx_strand_id
1 'polypeptide(L)'
;MSQLHANEQVAKEQGQCLCGAVRLEATIGARKIGVCHCSKCRRWSGGVFLAVECQDVFFDSTEQLGVYESSEWGERCFCKVCGSTMMWRSKDGSHKEVSVQVFNDPSSFTLASQIFIDEKPTSYSFAEATKNMTGPEFIAMITSAEQQQ
;
A
#
# COMPACT_ATOMS: atom_id res chain seq x y z
N MET A 1 5.43 -33.05 -16.75
CA MET A 1 6.13 -32.23 -15.74
C MET A 1 5.69 -30.79 -15.95
N SER A 2 4.58 -30.41 -15.32
CA SER A 2 3.92 -29.11 -15.51
C SER A 2 4.68 -28.04 -14.72
N GLN A 3 5.39 -27.16 -15.43
CA GLN A 3 5.86 -25.92 -14.85
C GLN A 3 4.79 -24.87 -15.06
N LEU A 4 4.22 -24.44 -13.93
CA LEU A 4 3.22 -23.40 -13.78
C LEU A 4 3.84 -22.07 -14.20
N HIS A 5 3.41 -21.54 -15.34
CA HIS A 5 3.35 -20.09 -15.50
C HIS A 5 2.20 -19.62 -14.59
N ALA A 6 2.53 -19.16 -13.39
CA ALA A 6 1.57 -18.43 -12.57
C ALA A 6 1.24 -17.15 -13.35
N ASN A 7 0.07 -17.15 -13.97
CA ASN A 7 -0.48 -16.04 -14.71
C ASN A 7 -0.59 -14.86 -13.73
N GLU A 8 0.28 -13.84 -13.84
CA GLU A 8 0.10 -12.54 -13.20
C GLU A 8 -1.12 -11.88 -13.84
N GLN A 9 -2.30 -12.34 -13.44
CA GLN A 9 -3.56 -11.77 -13.89
C GLN A 9 -3.83 -10.52 -13.07
N VAL A 10 -3.90 -9.40 -13.78
CA VAL A 10 -4.55 -8.18 -13.33
C VAL A 10 -5.92 -8.56 -12.76
N ALA A 11 -6.12 -8.27 -11.48
CA ALA A 11 -7.34 -8.64 -10.75
C ALA A 11 -8.03 -7.39 -10.21
N LYS A 12 -9.36 -7.38 -10.25
CA LYS A 12 -10.17 -6.35 -9.62
C LYS A 12 -10.53 -6.79 -8.21
N GLU A 13 -10.22 -5.95 -7.23
CA GLU A 13 -10.49 -6.19 -5.81
C GLU A 13 -11.38 -5.10 -5.26
N GLN A 14 -12.43 -5.51 -4.54
CA GLN A 14 -13.33 -4.59 -3.86
C GLN A 14 -12.89 -4.39 -2.41
N GLY A 15 -12.98 -3.15 -1.94
CA GLY A 15 -12.65 -2.82 -0.57
C GLY A 15 -13.49 -1.68 -0.02
N GLN A 16 -13.47 -1.55 1.30
CA GLN A 16 -14.19 -0.51 2.01
C GLN A 16 -13.52 -0.15 3.33
N CYS A 17 -13.79 1.06 3.82
CA CYS A 17 -13.42 1.43 5.18
C CYS A 17 -14.27 0.67 6.23
N LEU A 18 -13.88 0.78 7.51
CA LEU A 18 -14.56 0.11 8.63
C LEU A 18 -16.07 0.40 8.69
N CYS A 19 -16.49 1.65 8.45
CA CYS A 19 -17.90 2.02 8.50
C CYS A 19 -18.64 1.86 7.16
N GLY A 20 -17.95 1.45 6.09
CA GLY A 20 -18.53 1.28 4.76
C GLY A 20 -18.86 2.56 3.99
N ALA A 21 -18.58 3.75 4.55
CA ALA A 21 -18.86 5.04 3.92
C ALA A 21 -17.90 5.41 2.77
N VAL A 22 -16.74 4.74 2.71
CA VAL A 22 -15.81 4.81 1.59
C VAL A 22 -15.67 3.40 1.04
N ARG A 23 -15.95 3.25 -0.26
CA ARG A 23 -15.83 2.00 -1.00
C ARG A 23 -14.98 2.24 -2.24
N LEU A 24 -14.22 1.22 -2.61
CA LEU A 24 -13.35 1.26 -3.78
C LEU A 24 -13.37 -0.04 -4.56
N GLU A 25 -13.01 0.07 -5.82
CA GLU A 25 -12.55 -1.02 -6.68
C GLU A 25 -11.12 -0.70 -7.10
N ALA A 26 -10.18 -1.60 -6.84
CA ALA A 26 -8.78 -1.45 -7.23
C ALA A 26 -8.39 -2.49 -8.28
N THR A 27 -7.58 -2.08 -9.24
CA THR A 27 -6.95 -2.96 -10.23
C THR A 27 -5.56 -3.31 -9.74
N ILE A 28 -5.40 -4.52 -9.22
CA ILE A 28 -4.15 -5.01 -8.62
C ILE A 28 -3.21 -5.53 -9.70
N GLY A 29 -1.96 -5.05 -9.70
CA GLY A 29 -0.93 -5.54 -10.62
C GLY A 29 -0.37 -6.90 -10.20
N ALA A 30 -0.09 -7.07 -8.91
CA ALA A 30 0.37 -8.33 -8.33
C ALA A 30 -0.13 -8.48 -6.90
N ARG A 31 -0.43 -9.71 -6.46
CA ARG A 31 -0.87 -10.00 -5.07
C ARG A 31 0.31 -10.04 -4.09
N LYS A 32 1.12 -8.99 -4.10
CA LYS A 32 2.34 -8.83 -3.29
C LYS A 32 2.18 -7.63 -2.38
N ILE A 33 2.16 -7.87 -1.07
CA ILE A 33 2.10 -6.81 -0.07
C ILE A 33 3.52 -6.31 0.22
N GLY A 34 3.66 -4.99 0.29
CA GLY A 34 4.79 -4.32 0.90
C GLY A 34 4.44 -3.77 2.28
N VAL A 35 5.44 -3.71 3.17
CA VAL A 35 5.33 -3.03 4.47
C VAL A 35 6.24 -1.82 4.50
N CYS A 36 5.70 -0.66 4.84
CA CYS A 36 6.50 0.50 5.18
C CYS A 36 6.58 0.69 6.70
N HIS A 37 7.81 0.72 7.21
CA HIS A 37 8.07 0.91 8.64
C HIS A 37 8.33 2.36 9.02
N CYS A 38 8.38 3.33 8.10
CA CYS A 38 8.78 4.70 8.43
C CYS A 38 7.83 5.37 9.43
N SER A 39 8.34 6.37 10.16
CA SER A 39 7.57 7.00 11.25
C SER A 39 6.25 7.67 10.81
N LYS A 40 6.13 8.11 9.55
CA LYS A 40 4.88 8.66 8.99
C LYS A 40 3.84 7.56 8.78
N CYS A 41 4.25 6.45 8.19
CA CYS A 41 3.39 5.29 7.98
C CYS A 41 2.91 4.71 9.31
N ARG A 42 3.79 4.68 10.33
CA ARG A 42 3.40 4.20 11.66
C ARG A 42 2.35 5.08 12.34
N ARG A 43 2.58 6.40 12.34
CA ARG A 43 1.65 7.36 12.96
C ARG A 43 0.30 7.41 12.24
N TRP A 44 0.30 7.32 10.92
CA TRP A 44 -0.91 7.40 10.12
C TRP A 44 -1.80 6.15 10.21
N SER A 45 -1.18 4.96 10.15
CA SER A 45 -1.92 3.69 10.20
C SER A 45 -2.21 3.20 11.63
N GLY A 46 -1.60 3.82 12.65
CA GLY A 46 -1.62 3.30 14.02
C GLY A 46 -0.83 2.01 14.21
N GLY A 47 0.01 1.63 13.24
CA GLY A 47 0.73 0.35 13.23
C GLY A 47 1.83 0.33 12.17
N VAL A 48 1.83 -0.66 11.29
CA VAL A 48 2.60 -0.61 10.04
C VAL A 48 1.67 -0.39 8.87
N PHE A 49 2.16 0.21 7.79
CA PHE A 49 1.37 0.32 6.57
C PHE A 49 1.63 -0.89 5.68
N LEU A 50 0.68 -1.83 5.68
CA LEU A 50 0.61 -2.98 4.79
C LEU A 50 -0.19 -2.58 3.54
N ALA A 51 0.48 -2.52 2.40
CA ALA A 51 -0.14 -2.05 1.17
C ALA A 51 0.21 -2.90 -0.04
N VAL A 52 -0.64 -2.80 -1.06
CA VAL A 52 -0.43 -3.39 -2.37
C VAL A 52 -0.51 -2.31 -3.44
N GLU A 53 0.42 -2.39 -4.38
CA GLU A 53 0.47 -1.49 -5.53
C GLU A 53 -0.69 -1.80 -6.49
N CYS A 54 -1.42 -0.75 -6.86
CA CYS A 54 -2.57 -0.81 -7.74
C CYS A 54 -2.30 0.02 -8.98
N GLN A 55 -2.65 -0.51 -10.15
CA GLN A 55 -2.57 0.24 -11.41
C GLN A 55 -3.60 1.37 -11.42
N ASP A 56 -4.82 1.05 -10.97
CA ASP A 56 -5.94 1.99 -10.89
C ASP A 56 -6.78 1.75 -9.65
N VAL A 57 -7.44 2.81 -9.16
CA VAL A 57 -8.31 2.79 -7.98
C VAL A 57 -9.49 3.73 -8.22
N PHE A 58 -10.69 3.13 -8.28
CA PHE A 58 -11.95 3.84 -8.39
C PHE A 58 -12.63 3.91 -7.02
N PHE A 59 -13.21 5.06 -6.67
CA PHE A 59 -14.03 5.23 -5.47
C PHE A 59 -15.48 5.51 -5.88
N ASP A 60 -16.44 4.80 -5.29
CA ASP A 60 -17.88 5.00 -5.55
C ASP A 60 -18.33 6.44 -5.23
N SER A 61 -17.71 7.03 -4.20
CA SER A 61 -17.87 8.43 -3.81
C SER A 61 -16.62 8.90 -3.08
N THR A 62 -16.25 10.16 -3.29
CA THR A 62 -15.14 10.82 -2.60
C THR A 62 -15.62 11.72 -1.46
N GLU A 63 -16.93 11.81 -1.21
CA GLU A 63 -17.51 12.71 -0.21
C GLU A 63 -16.94 12.45 1.20
N GLN A 64 -16.76 11.19 1.58
CA GLN A 64 -16.20 10.79 2.88
C GLN A 64 -14.72 10.41 2.83
N LEU A 65 -14.08 10.58 1.67
CA LEU A 65 -12.65 10.38 1.49
C LEU A 65 -11.91 11.65 1.91
N GLY A 66 -11.12 11.55 2.97
CA GLY A 66 -10.19 12.58 3.42
C GLY A 66 -8.85 12.40 2.72
N VAL A 67 -8.18 13.51 2.43
CA VAL A 67 -6.83 13.54 1.85
C VAL A 67 -5.95 14.41 2.74
N TYR A 68 -4.79 13.87 3.12
CA TYR A 68 -3.75 14.60 3.84
C TYR A 68 -2.47 14.61 3.01
N GLU A 69 -2.03 15.80 2.61
CA GLU A 69 -0.75 16.00 1.92
C GLU A 69 0.40 15.78 2.91
N SER A 70 1.06 14.63 2.81
CA SER A 70 2.06 14.19 3.80
C SER A 70 3.51 14.48 3.40
N SER A 71 3.69 14.96 2.17
CA SER A 71 4.94 15.49 1.58
C SER A 71 4.61 16.27 0.30
N GLU A 72 5.63 16.85 -0.32
CA GLU A 72 5.51 17.53 -1.62
C GLU A 72 5.01 16.59 -2.73
N TRP A 73 5.24 15.29 -2.60
CA TRP A 73 4.96 14.29 -3.64
C TRP A 73 3.92 13.24 -3.23
N GLY A 74 3.48 13.18 -1.97
CA GLY A 74 2.71 12.05 -1.45
C GLY A 74 1.47 12.42 -0.63
N GLU A 75 0.34 11.82 -0.97
CA GLU A 75 -0.95 11.99 -0.32
C GLU A 75 -1.37 10.74 0.46
N ARG A 76 -2.05 10.97 1.58
CA ARG A 76 -2.61 9.92 2.45
C ARG A 76 -4.12 10.03 2.47
N CYS A 77 -4.80 9.01 1.96
CA CYS A 77 -6.24 8.94 1.87
C CYS A 77 -6.83 8.12 3.03
N PHE A 78 -7.85 8.63 3.69
CA PHE A 78 -8.48 7.99 4.85
C PHE A 78 -9.99 8.26 4.88
N CYS A 79 -10.75 7.46 5.61
CA CYS A 79 -12.16 7.73 5.82
C CYS A 79 -12.35 8.84 6.88
N LYS A 80 -13.05 9.92 6.53
CA LYS A 80 -13.35 11.03 7.47
C LYS A 80 -14.27 10.63 8.63
N VAL A 81 -15.00 9.53 8.49
CA VAL A 81 -15.98 9.08 9.48
C VAL A 81 -15.35 8.14 10.52
N CYS A 82 -14.63 7.10 10.07
CA CYS A 82 -14.08 6.07 10.96
C CYS A 82 -12.55 6.08 11.08
N GLY A 83 -11.87 6.94 10.32
CA GLY A 83 -10.40 7.05 10.37
C GLY A 83 -9.64 5.95 9.64
N SER A 84 -10.29 4.95 9.03
CA SER A 84 -9.60 3.87 8.31
C SER A 84 -8.62 4.43 7.26
N THR A 85 -7.40 3.93 7.30
CA THR A 85 -6.36 4.14 6.29
C THR A 85 -6.78 3.47 4.99
N MET A 86 -6.96 4.24 3.92
CA MET A 86 -7.43 3.72 2.63
C MET A 86 -6.26 3.48 1.66
N MET A 87 -5.46 4.51 1.40
CA MET A 87 -4.46 4.46 0.33
C MET A 87 -3.41 5.54 0.53
N TRP A 88 -2.16 5.26 0.19
CA TRP A 88 -1.17 6.29 -0.12
C TRP A 88 -1.07 6.42 -1.64
N ARG A 89 -0.95 7.63 -2.16
CA ARG A 89 -0.69 7.84 -3.59
C ARG A 89 0.31 8.95 -3.82
N SER A 90 1.04 8.88 -4.92
CA SER A 90 1.82 10.01 -5.40
C SER A 90 0.90 11.08 -6.00
N LYS A 91 1.30 12.36 -5.92
CA LYS A 91 0.51 13.49 -6.42
C LYS A 91 0.40 13.52 -7.95
N ASP A 92 1.38 12.96 -8.65
CA ASP A 92 1.36 12.76 -10.11
C ASP A 92 0.51 11.54 -10.53
N GLY A 93 0.01 10.75 -9.57
CA GLY A 93 -0.83 9.58 -9.81
C GLY A 93 -0.09 8.32 -10.30
N SER A 94 1.25 8.36 -10.40
CA SER A 94 2.09 7.25 -10.86
C SER A 94 2.04 6.04 -9.93
N HIS A 95 1.96 6.26 -8.62
CA HIS A 95 1.92 5.20 -7.61
C HIS A 95 0.65 5.28 -6.76
N LYS A 96 0.03 4.11 -6.56
CA LYS A 96 -1.18 3.95 -5.73
C LYS A 96 -1.01 2.71 -4.86
N GLU A 97 -0.80 2.94 -3.58
CA GLU A 97 -0.57 1.91 -2.55
C GLU A 97 -1.82 1.80 -1.70
N VAL A 98 -2.68 0.82 -1.98
CA VAL A 98 -3.93 0.63 -1.24
C VAL A 98 -3.66 -0.23 -0.01
N SER A 99 -4.21 0.17 1.14
CA SER A 99 -4.16 -0.62 2.36
C SER A 99 -4.73 -2.01 2.11
N VAL A 100 -3.97 -3.08 2.32
CA VAL A 100 -4.50 -4.43 2.06
C VAL A 100 -5.69 -4.76 2.96
N GLN A 101 -5.77 -4.11 4.12
CA GLN A 101 -6.77 -4.36 5.16
C GLN A 101 -8.16 -3.79 4.81
N VAL A 102 -8.30 -3.03 3.72
CA VAL A 102 -9.63 -2.58 3.27
C VAL A 102 -10.29 -3.56 2.29
N PHE A 103 -9.55 -4.53 1.75
CA PHE A 103 -10.10 -5.52 0.82
C PHE A 103 -10.91 -6.60 1.54
N ASN A 104 -11.84 -7.22 0.81
CA ASN A 104 -12.71 -8.26 1.34
C ASN A 104 -11.97 -9.55 1.74
N ASP A 105 -10.89 -9.90 1.02
CA ASP A 105 -10.05 -11.06 1.33
C ASP A 105 -8.55 -10.70 1.34
N PRO A 106 -8.04 -10.12 2.45
CA PRO A 106 -6.63 -9.81 2.57
C PRO A 106 -5.74 -11.06 2.64
N SER A 107 -6.31 -12.25 2.87
CA SER A 107 -5.54 -13.51 2.95
C SER A 107 -5.08 -14.03 1.58
N SER A 108 -5.68 -13.52 0.51
CA SER A 108 -5.30 -13.83 -0.88
C SER A 108 -3.95 -13.24 -1.30
N PHE A 109 -3.35 -12.37 -0.49
CA PHE A 109 -2.11 -11.67 -0.77
C PHE A 109 -0.93 -12.26 0.02
N THR A 110 0.28 -12.14 -0.52
CA THR A 110 1.51 -12.59 0.16
C THR A 110 2.40 -11.41 0.52
N LEU A 111 2.85 -11.36 1.77
CA LEU A 111 3.87 -10.40 2.20
C LEU A 111 5.20 -10.66 1.47
N ALA A 112 5.68 -9.67 0.74
CA ALA A 112 6.81 -9.82 -0.19
C ALA A 112 8.00 -8.93 0.16
N SER A 113 7.76 -7.74 0.70
CA SER A 113 8.80 -6.76 0.97
C SER A 113 8.56 -5.96 2.25
N GLN A 114 9.67 -5.48 2.83
CA GLN A 114 9.67 -4.53 3.92
C GLN A 114 10.64 -3.39 3.59
N ILE A 115 10.18 -2.14 3.66
CA ILE A 115 10.95 -0.94 3.39
C ILE A 115 11.08 -0.08 4.64
N PHE A 116 12.13 0.74 4.70
CA PHE A 116 12.51 1.48 5.90
C PHE A 116 12.72 0.54 7.11
N ILE A 117 13.29 -0.65 6.86
CA ILE A 117 13.46 -1.67 7.90
C ILE A 117 14.35 -1.21 9.06
N ASP A 118 15.26 -0.27 8.79
CA ASP A 118 16.10 0.44 9.75
C ASP A 118 15.32 1.36 10.70
N GLU A 119 14.10 1.77 10.33
CA GLU A 119 13.18 2.50 11.21
C GLU A 119 12.22 1.58 11.99
N LYS A 120 12.27 0.25 11.78
CA LYS A 120 11.36 -0.70 12.44
C LYS A 120 11.63 -0.74 13.95
N PRO A 121 10.62 -0.44 14.80
CA PRO A 121 10.70 -0.70 16.24
C PRO A 121 11.09 -2.14 16.56
N THR A 122 11.85 -2.33 17.63
CA THR A 122 12.30 -3.66 18.08
C THR A 122 11.19 -4.47 18.75
N SER A 123 10.04 -3.86 19.06
CA SER A 123 8.91 -4.49 19.74
C SER A 123 8.08 -5.44 18.87
N TYR A 124 8.30 -5.51 17.55
CA TYR A 124 7.60 -6.42 16.65
C TYR A 124 8.45 -6.85 15.45
N SER A 125 8.09 -7.98 14.85
CA SER A 125 8.65 -8.47 13.57
C SER A 125 7.62 -9.33 12.84
N PHE A 126 7.70 -9.37 11.50
CA PHE A 126 6.98 -10.33 10.66
C PHE A 126 7.76 -11.65 10.60
N ALA A 127 7.03 -12.77 10.48
CA ALA A 127 7.64 -14.10 10.44
C ALA A 127 8.05 -14.50 9.02
N GLU A 128 7.41 -13.92 8.01
CA GLU A 128 7.62 -14.19 6.60
C GLU A 128 9.00 -13.72 6.15
N ALA A 129 9.64 -14.52 5.29
CA ALA A 129 10.85 -14.11 4.61
C ALA A 129 10.51 -13.09 3.51
N THR A 130 11.11 -11.91 3.57
CA THR A 130 10.80 -10.78 2.70
C THR A 130 12.06 -10.14 2.13
N LYS A 131 11.91 -9.44 1.00
CA LYS A 131 12.94 -8.50 0.54
C LYS A 131 12.95 -7.29 1.47
N ASN A 132 14.02 -7.11 2.22
CA ASN A 132 14.16 -5.99 3.16
C ASN A 132 15.03 -4.89 2.54
N MET A 133 14.61 -3.64 2.71
CA MET A 133 15.36 -2.46 2.28
C MET A 133 15.34 -1.41 3.40
N THR A 134 16.49 -0.82 3.65
CA THR A 134 16.62 0.39 4.48
C THR A 134 15.98 1.58 3.76
N GLY A 135 15.74 2.66 4.50
CA GLY A 135 15.27 3.92 3.93
C GLY A 135 16.16 4.42 2.79
N PRO A 136 17.49 4.52 2.98
CA PRO A 136 18.41 4.93 1.93
C PRO A 136 18.40 4.03 0.69
N GLU A 137 18.36 2.71 0.86
CA GLU A 137 18.28 1.76 -0.27
C GLU A 137 16.98 1.92 -1.06
N PHE A 138 15.86 2.07 -0.36
CA PHE A 138 14.56 2.28 -1.01
C PHE A 138 14.52 3.61 -1.78
N ILE A 139 15.00 4.70 -1.17
CA ILE A 139 15.05 6.02 -1.81
C ILE A 139 15.95 5.98 -3.06
N ALA A 140 17.13 5.35 -2.96
CA ALA A 140 18.02 5.20 -4.11
C ALA A 140 17.36 4.39 -5.24
N MET A 141 16.62 3.33 -4.90
CA MET A 141 15.88 2.51 -5.88
C MET A 141 14.82 3.32 -6.64
N ILE A 142 13.97 4.08 -5.94
CA ILE A 142 12.90 4.85 -6.59
C ILE A 142 13.46 6.00 -7.43
N THR A 143 14.47 6.73 -6.93
CA THR A 143 15.07 7.84 -7.68
C THR A 143 15.85 7.36 -8.91
N SER A 144 16.48 6.18 -8.83
CA SER A 144 17.15 5.60 -10.01
C SER A 144 16.14 5.14 -11.07
N ALA A 145 14.97 4.65 -10.65
CA ALA A 145 13.91 4.24 -11.58
C ALA A 145 13.27 5.44 -12.29
N GLU A 146 13.07 6.56 -11.57
CA GLU A 146 12.55 7.82 -12.13
C GLU A 146 13.50 8.44 -13.17
N GLN A 147 14.81 8.27 -13.00
CA GLN A 147 15.82 8.79 -13.96
C GLN A 147 15.95 7.97 -15.24
N GLN A 148 15.29 6.81 -15.33
CA GLN A 148 15.32 5.91 -16.49
C GLN A 148 14.05 5.98 -17.35
N GLN A 149 13.11 6.87 -16.99
CA GLN A 149 11.89 7.19 -17.75
C GLN A 149 12.05 8.51 -18.50
#